data_AF-A0A0F8VFL9-F1
#
_entry.id   AF-A0A0F8VFL9-F1
#
_cell.length_a   1.000
_cell.length_b   1.000
_cell.length_c   1.000
_cell.angle_alpha   90.00
_cell.angle_beta   90.00
_cell.angle_gamma   90.00
#
_symmetry.space_group_name_H-M   'P 1'
#
loop_
_entity.id
_entity.type
_entity.pdbx_description
1 polymer ?
#
loop_
_entity_poly.entity_id
_entity_poly.type
_entity_poly.pdbx_seq_one_letter_code
_entity_poly.pdbx_strand_id
1 'polypeptide(L)'
;MHFLKKLLESPNLENPAVKHLDVHRHFYRYSKGEFLGPALKITKTSKKITLKGSHEYEDLILETVTNTITENEFEIKGKIISGSDIGDLVSNLGFDWNLKKSTGQTKNYKANILSKTNKEILLESTKAFRKTSYFLISFNINPTCKVTTKKNIPQPSKKKVEEDDVNKRIQFCTGVIENTDDNVKLVIGLTLPDLKSELPEKWKTIVIKNNYRINEIILPENVDNWGLKRILAIRKGIFFRSIEVDNEFSEKQYSFTA
;
A
#
# COMPACT_ATOMS: atom_id res chain seq x y z
N MET A 1 2.37 -8.21 -6.41
CA MET A 1 2.67 -6.84 -6.90
C MET A 1 1.83 -5.82 -6.13
N HIS A 2 2.35 -4.62 -5.86
CA HIS A 2 1.59 -3.53 -5.22
C HIS A 2 0.57 -2.92 -6.19
N PHE A 3 -0.54 -2.39 -5.67
CA PHE A 3 -1.64 -1.92 -6.53
C PHE A 3 -1.24 -0.73 -7.42
N LEU A 4 -0.38 0.19 -6.94
CA LEU A 4 0.09 1.33 -7.75
C LEU A 4 0.94 0.86 -8.92
N LYS A 5 1.82 -0.13 -8.69
CA LYS A 5 2.64 -0.72 -9.77
C LYS A 5 1.74 -1.40 -10.80
N LYS A 6 0.72 -2.14 -10.35
CA LYS A 6 -0.27 -2.76 -11.23
C LYS A 6 -1.04 -1.74 -12.07
N LEU A 7 -1.41 -0.61 -11.47
CA LEU A 7 -2.09 0.48 -12.16
C LEU A 7 -1.19 1.16 -13.21
N LEU A 8 0.11 1.29 -12.93
CA LEU A 8 1.10 1.83 -13.88
C LEU A 8 1.32 0.88 -15.07
N GLU A 9 1.46 -0.42 -14.81
CA GLU A 9 1.71 -1.43 -15.85
C GLU A 9 0.44 -1.78 -16.66
N SER A 10 -0.73 -1.69 -16.05
CA SER A 10 -2.02 -2.03 -16.67
C SER A 10 -3.10 -1.05 -16.21
N PRO A 11 -3.10 0.18 -16.75
CA PRO A 11 -4.01 1.23 -16.30
C PRO A 11 -5.48 0.96 -16.63
N ASN A 12 -5.76 0.15 -17.65
CA ASN A 12 -7.12 -0.22 -18.05
C ASN A 12 -7.39 -1.68 -17.67
N LEU A 13 -7.98 -1.87 -16.49
CA LEU A 13 -8.25 -3.19 -15.94
C LEU A 13 -9.60 -3.72 -16.45
N GLU A 14 -9.59 -4.95 -16.96
CA GLU A 14 -10.82 -5.63 -17.38
C GLU A 14 -11.53 -6.23 -16.17
N ASN A 15 -12.79 -5.86 -15.95
CA ASN A 15 -13.60 -6.32 -14.81
C ASN A 15 -12.89 -6.21 -13.44
N PRO A 16 -12.48 -5.00 -13.01
CA PRO A 16 -11.65 -4.80 -11.81
C PRO A 16 -12.28 -5.38 -10.54
N ALA A 17 -13.60 -5.25 -10.42
CA ALA A 17 -14.39 -5.75 -9.29
C ALA A 17 -14.32 -7.27 -9.08
N VAL A 18 -13.85 -8.02 -10.08
CA VAL A 18 -13.74 -9.49 -10.02
C VAL A 18 -12.28 -9.93 -10.17
N LYS A 19 -11.59 -9.47 -11.21
CA LYS A 19 -10.23 -9.92 -11.56
C LYS A 19 -9.11 -9.18 -10.82
N HIS A 20 -9.39 -7.98 -10.30
CA HIS A 20 -8.37 -7.06 -9.76
C HIS A 20 -8.79 -6.45 -8.42
N LEU A 21 -9.30 -7.27 -7.50
CA LEU A 21 -9.76 -6.86 -6.16
C LEU A 21 -8.72 -6.07 -5.36
N ASP A 22 -7.44 -6.36 -5.55
CA ASP A 22 -6.31 -5.65 -4.95
C ASP A 22 -6.26 -4.16 -5.35
N VAL A 23 -6.67 -3.83 -6.58
CA VAL A 23 -6.75 -2.46 -7.09
C VAL A 23 -8.15 -1.88 -6.86
N HIS A 24 -9.19 -2.64 -7.17
CA HIS A 24 -10.58 -2.21 -7.05
C HIS A 24 -10.96 -1.78 -5.62
N ARG A 25 -10.45 -2.50 -4.60
CA ARG A 25 -10.66 -2.16 -3.17
C ARG A 25 -10.21 -0.74 -2.84
N HIS A 26 -9.15 -0.27 -3.51
CA HIS A 26 -8.65 1.09 -3.33
C HIS A 26 -9.63 2.13 -3.89
N PHE A 27 -10.14 1.89 -5.09
CA PHE A 27 -10.91 2.89 -5.82
C PHE A 27 -12.39 2.97 -5.43
N TYR A 28 -12.99 1.90 -4.88
CA TYR A 28 -14.45 1.90 -4.71
C TYR A 28 -14.99 2.94 -3.73
N ARG A 29 -14.12 3.46 -2.87
CA ARG A 29 -14.47 4.49 -1.90
C ARG A 29 -14.59 5.89 -2.50
N TYR A 30 -14.02 6.13 -3.69
CA TYR A 30 -14.01 7.44 -4.32
C TYR A 30 -15.28 7.69 -5.15
N SER A 31 -15.83 8.91 -5.03
CA SER A 31 -16.87 9.44 -5.90
C SER A 31 -16.25 10.14 -7.11
N LYS A 32 -17.03 10.83 -7.93
CA LYS A 32 -16.49 11.79 -8.90
C LYS A 32 -15.80 12.95 -8.16
N GLY A 33 -14.71 13.47 -8.70
CA GLY A 33 -13.94 14.58 -8.11
C GLY A 33 -12.44 14.29 -7.99
N GLU A 34 -11.75 15.13 -7.22
CA GLU A 34 -10.30 15.04 -6.99
C GLU A 34 -9.99 14.53 -5.58
N PHE A 35 -9.02 13.63 -5.48
CA PHE A 35 -8.67 12.95 -4.24
C PHE A 35 -7.18 12.82 -4.05
N LEU A 36 -6.77 13.02 -2.80
CA LEU A 36 -5.46 12.61 -2.32
C LEU A 36 -5.39 11.08 -2.27
N GLY A 37 -4.39 10.52 -2.96
CA GLY A 37 -4.03 9.11 -2.87
C GLY A 37 -2.90 8.86 -1.89
N PRO A 38 -2.23 7.70 -1.97
CA PRO A 38 -1.12 7.39 -1.08
C PRO A 38 0.12 8.23 -1.39
N ALA A 39 0.90 8.54 -0.36
CA ALA A 39 2.20 9.22 -0.49
C ALA A 39 3.32 8.44 0.20
N LEU A 40 4.53 8.54 -0.34
CA LEU A 40 5.74 7.90 0.17
C LEU A 40 6.87 8.91 0.20
N LYS A 41 7.63 8.93 1.29
CA LYS A 41 8.90 9.66 1.37
C LYS A 41 10.04 8.68 1.57
N ILE A 42 11.06 8.80 0.74
CA ILE A 42 12.29 8.03 0.81
C ILE A 42 13.39 9.00 1.21
N THR A 43 14.16 8.65 2.22
CA THR A 43 15.30 9.46 2.67
C THR A 43 16.50 8.56 2.89
N LYS A 44 17.64 8.93 2.32
CA LYS A 44 18.89 8.21 2.52
C LYS A 44 19.85 8.98 3.42
N THR A 45 20.53 8.26 4.29
CA THR A 45 21.73 8.71 5.00
C THR A 45 22.87 7.77 4.65
N SER A 46 24.09 8.05 5.12
CA SER A 46 25.23 7.16 4.91
C SER A 46 24.99 5.72 5.37
N LYS A 47 24.17 5.51 6.41
CA LYS A 47 23.96 4.19 7.03
C LYS A 47 22.66 3.49 6.60
N LYS A 48 21.62 4.23 6.22
CA LYS A 48 20.28 3.65 6.05
C LYS A 48 19.42 4.39 5.03
N ILE A 49 18.48 3.65 4.46
CA ILE A 49 17.37 4.17 3.67
C ILE A 49 16.11 4.06 4.53
N THR A 50 15.39 5.16 4.67
CA THR A 50 14.13 5.23 5.43
C THR A 50 12.99 5.48 4.46
N LEU A 51 12.00 4.59 4.48
CA LEU A 51 10.73 4.73 3.76
C LEU A 51 9.66 5.15 4.77
N LYS A 52 8.96 6.26 4.53
CA LYS A 52 7.82 6.72 5.33
C LYS A 52 6.60 6.77 4.44
N GLY A 53 5.63 5.91 4.69
CA GLY A 53 4.45 5.72 3.85
C GLY A 53 3.17 6.18 4.55
N SER A 54 2.24 6.66 3.74
CA SER A 54 0.84 6.81 4.16
C SER A 54 0.16 5.44 4.30
N HIS A 55 -1.12 5.47 4.65
CA HIS A 55 -1.98 4.31 4.43
C HIS A 55 -1.90 3.86 2.96
N GLU A 56 -1.92 2.54 2.75
CA GLU A 56 -1.78 1.79 1.49
C GLU A 56 -0.36 1.70 0.92
N TYR A 57 0.65 2.10 1.71
CA TYR A 57 2.05 1.77 1.46
C TYR A 57 2.59 0.69 2.40
N GLU A 58 1.82 0.26 3.41
CA GLU A 58 2.29 -0.67 4.43
C GLU A 58 2.79 -1.99 3.85
N ASP A 59 2.11 -2.52 2.84
CA ASP A 59 2.41 -3.79 2.20
C ASP A 59 3.63 -3.70 1.28
N LEU A 60 3.82 -2.58 0.58
CA LEU A 60 5.00 -2.32 -0.23
C LEU A 60 6.23 -2.08 0.64
N ILE A 61 6.09 -1.32 1.72
CA ILE A 61 7.19 -1.09 2.67
C ILE A 61 7.55 -2.41 3.37
N LEU A 62 6.56 -3.18 3.80
CA LEU A 62 6.77 -4.51 4.37
C LEU A 62 7.54 -5.41 3.39
N GLU A 63 7.04 -5.55 2.16
CA GLU A 63 7.71 -6.33 1.10
C GLU A 63 9.15 -5.85 0.85
N THR A 64 9.36 -4.53 0.79
CA THR A 64 10.69 -3.95 0.56
C THR A 64 11.67 -4.31 1.67
N VAL A 65 11.29 -4.13 2.94
CA VAL A 65 12.17 -4.42 4.08
C VAL A 65 12.37 -5.93 4.25
N THR A 66 11.32 -6.74 4.05
CA THR A 66 11.42 -8.20 4.16
C THR A 66 12.41 -8.79 3.15
N ASN A 67 12.50 -8.21 1.94
CA ASN A 67 13.47 -8.65 0.94
C ASN A 67 14.95 -8.47 1.39
N THR A 68 15.22 -7.57 2.32
CA THR A 68 16.58 -7.31 2.84
C THR A 68 16.91 -8.10 4.10
N ILE A 69 15.99 -8.91 4.63
CA ILE A 69 16.23 -9.73 5.82
C ILE A 69 17.21 -10.85 5.48
N THR A 70 18.14 -11.09 6.41
CA THR A 70 19.14 -12.16 6.37
C THR A 70 18.96 -13.20 7.48
N GLU A 71 18.19 -12.84 8.50
CA GLU A 71 17.92 -13.64 9.67
C GLU A 71 16.89 -14.73 9.36
N ASN A 72 17.14 -15.95 9.84
CA ASN A 72 16.28 -17.10 9.58
C ASN A 72 14.90 -16.96 10.23
N GLU A 73 14.84 -16.45 11.45
CA GLU A 73 13.59 -16.27 12.19
C GLU A 73 13.59 -14.96 12.97
N PHE A 74 12.42 -14.34 13.07
CA PHE A 74 12.22 -13.11 13.84
C PHE A 74 10.78 -12.98 14.31
N GLU A 75 10.57 -12.16 15.34
CA GLU A 75 9.24 -11.86 15.86
C GLU A 75 8.56 -10.76 15.06
N ILE A 76 7.30 -11.00 14.69
CA ILE A 76 6.38 -10.01 14.13
C ILE A 76 5.27 -9.71 15.13
N LYS A 77 4.86 -8.44 15.15
CA LYS A 77 3.67 -7.99 15.89
C LYS A 77 2.83 -7.10 15.02
N GLY A 78 1.52 -7.14 15.19
CA GLY A 78 0.66 -6.34 14.33
C GLY A 78 -0.81 -6.64 14.44
N LYS A 79 -1.52 -6.36 13.35
CA LYS A 79 -2.94 -6.61 13.22
C LYS A 79 -3.27 -6.92 11.76
N ILE A 80 -4.14 -7.89 11.55
CA ILE A 80 -4.78 -8.11 10.27
C ILE A 80 -6.25 -7.66 10.34
N ILE A 81 -6.71 -6.99 9.30
CA ILE A 81 -8.09 -6.54 9.15
C ILE A 81 -8.58 -6.96 7.77
N SER A 82 -9.61 -7.81 7.72
CA SER A 82 -10.19 -8.28 6.46
C SER A 82 -11.68 -7.97 6.37
N GLY A 83 -12.16 -7.75 5.15
CA GLY A 83 -13.59 -7.61 4.85
C GLY A 83 -14.33 -8.96 4.77
N SER A 84 -13.60 -10.07 4.67
CA SER A 84 -14.14 -11.43 4.60
C SER A 84 -13.48 -12.33 5.64
N ASP A 85 -14.04 -13.52 5.84
CA ASP A 85 -13.34 -14.55 6.58
C ASP A 85 -12.11 -15.00 5.79
N ILE A 86 -10.98 -15.15 6.48
CA ILE A 86 -9.68 -15.56 5.91
C ILE A 86 -9.02 -16.64 6.76
N GLY A 87 -9.78 -17.33 7.63
CA GLY A 87 -9.26 -18.38 8.51
C GLY A 87 -8.45 -19.44 7.76
N ASP A 88 -9.02 -19.99 6.68
CA ASP A 88 -8.33 -21.01 5.86
C ASP A 88 -7.02 -20.47 5.27
N LEU A 89 -7.01 -19.22 4.82
CA LEU A 89 -5.81 -18.59 4.27
C LEU A 89 -4.73 -18.42 5.34
N VAL A 90 -5.10 -18.04 6.55
CA VAL A 90 -4.21 -17.91 7.70
C VAL A 90 -3.61 -19.26 8.08
N SER A 91 -4.44 -20.30 8.19
CA SER A 91 -4.01 -21.67 8.50
C SER A 91 -3.09 -22.25 7.43
N ASN A 92 -3.39 -22.05 6.14
CA ASN A 92 -2.56 -22.50 5.02
C ASN A 92 -1.17 -21.85 4.99
N LEU A 93 -1.04 -20.65 5.54
CA LEU A 93 0.23 -19.95 5.71
C LEU A 93 0.98 -20.35 6.99
N GLY A 94 0.46 -21.32 7.75
CA GLY A 94 1.08 -21.85 8.96
C GLY A 94 0.85 -21.00 10.21
N PHE A 95 -0.15 -20.11 10.20
CA PHE A 95 -0.49 -19.29 11.37
C PHE A 95 -1.74 -19.81 12.07
N ASP A 96 -1.77 -19.65 13.40
CA ASP A 96 -2.93 -19.94 14.24
C ASP A 96 -3.51 -18.64 14.84
N TRP A 97 -3.88 -17.69 13.98
CA TRP A 97 -4.43 -16.41 14.44
C TRP A 97 -5.94 -16.48 14.63
N ASN A 98 -6.41 -16.19 15.84
CA ASN A 98 -7.84 -16.15 16.15
C ASN A 98 -8.50 -14.89 15.57
N LEU A 99 -9.21 -15.05 14.45
CA LEU A 99 -9.98 -14.00 13.77
C LEU A 99 -11.30 -13.73 14.49
N LYS A 100 -11.44 -12.54 15.06
CA LYS A 100 -12.69 -12.07 15.67
C LYS A 100 -13.50 -11.25 14.67
N LYS A 101 -14.76 -11.62 14.51
CA LYS A 101 -15.74 -10.85 13.73
C LYS A 101 -16.17 -9.60 14.49
N SER A 102 -16.19 -8.45 13.83
CA SER A 102 -16.63 -7.19 14.43
C SER A 102 -18.16 -7.13 14.55
N THR A 103 -18.63 -6.45 15.60
CA THR A 103 -20.05 -6.30 15.95
C THR A 103 -20.77 -5.13 15.26
N GLY A 104 -20.05 -4.29 14.51
CA GLY A 104 -20.63 -3.13 13.80
C GLY A 104 -21.42 -3.51 12.54
N GLN A 105 -22.10 -2.53 11.94
CA GLN A 105 -22.86 -2.68 10.69
C GLN A 105 -22.02 -3.28 9.55
N THR A 106 -20.75 -2.87 9.45
CA THR A 106 -19.77 -3.53 8.57
C THR A 106 -19.05 -4.64 9.34
N LYS A 107 -19.38 -5.89 9.00
CA LYS A 107 -18.74 -7.09 9.54
C LYS A 107 -17.33 -7.20 8.94
N ASN A 108 -16.30 -6.98 9.76
CA ASN A 108 -14.89 -7.20 9.43
C ASN A 108 -14.33 -8.31 10.32
N TYR A 109 -13.29 -8.99 9.84
CA TYR A 109 -12.54 -9.99 10.60
C TYR A 109 -11.21 -9.40 11.04
N LYS A 110 -10.86 -9.55 12.31
CA LYS A 110 -9.67 -8.93 12.90
C LYS A 110 -8.92 -9.91 13.79
N ALA A 111 -7.61 -9.98 13.66
CA ALA A 111 -6.75 -10.66 14.61
C ALA A 111 -5.57 -9.76 15.00
N ASN A 112 -5.18 -9.81 16.28
CA ASN A 112 -3.91 -9.26 16.73
C ASN A 112 -2.84 -10.32 16.49
N ILE A 113 -1.68 -9.89 16.03
CA ILE A 113 -0.58 -10.77 15.63
C ILE A 113 0.56 -10.58 16.63
N LEU A 114 1.01 -11.70 17.18
CA LEU A 114 2.29 -11.85 17.86
C LEU A 114 2.77 -13.26 17.53
N SER A 115 3.78 -13.36 16.67
CA SER A 115 4.21 -14.65 16.12
C SER A 115 5.66 -14.59 15.67
N LYS A 116 6.32 -15.75 15.61
CA LYS A 116 7.62 -15.90 14.95
C LYS A 116 7.38 -16.31 13.50
N THR A 117 8.21 -15.81 12.60
CA THR A 117 8.14 -16.12 11.17
C THR A 117 9.53 -16.03 10.56
N ASN A 118 9.62 -16.37 9.27
CA ASN A 118 10.81 -16.20 8.44
C ASN A 118 10.50 -15.28 7.26
N LYS A 119 11.53 -15.00 6.47
CA LYS A 119 11.45 -14.12 5.29
C LYS A 119 10.43 -14.63 4.28
N GLU A 120 10.49 -15.92 3.95
CA GLU A 120 9.68 -16.55 2.90
C GLU A 120 8.20 -16.50 3.24
N ILE A 121 7.83 -16.96 4.44
CA ILE A 121 6.45 -16.95 4.93
C ILE A 121 5.93 -15.52 4.98
N LEU A 122 6.72 -14.54 5.44
CA LEU A 122 6.27 -13.15 5.51
C LEU A 122 6.03 -12.55 4.12
N LEU A 123 6.86 -12.87 3.12
CA LEU A 123 6.66 -12.44 1.73
C LEU A 123 5.41 -13.07 1.12
N GLU A 124 5.21 -14.38 1.31
CA GLU A 124 4.02 -15.09 0.84
C GLU A 124 2.75 -14.53 1.47
N SER A 125 2.77 -14.32 2.79
CA SER A 125 1.69 -13.71 3.55
C SER A 125 1.35 -12.32 3.04
N THR A 126 2.37 -11.50 2.79
CA THR A 126 2.18 -10.13 2.26
C THR A 126 1.49 -10.17 0.90
N LYS A 127 1.89 -11.09 0.01
CA LYS A 127 1.26 -11.27 -1.31
C LYS A 127 -0.19 -11.77 -1.20
N ALA A 128 -0.43 -12.74 -0.32
CA ALA A 128 -1.74 -13.35 -0.11
C ALA A 128 -2.75 -12.33 0.46
N PHE A 129 -2.38 -11.65 1.54
CA PHE A 129 -3.27 -10.75 2.25
C PHE A 129 -3.52 -9.44 1.52
N ARG A 130 -2.60 -8.97 0.66
CA ARG A 130 -2.76 -7.73 -0.12
C ARG A 130 -4.09 -7.66 -0.88
N LYS A 131 -4.60 -8.80 -1.38
CA LYS A 131 -5.84 -8.88 -2.17
C LYS A 131 -7.10 -8.52 -1.37
N THR A 132 -7.19 -8.97 -0.11
CA THR A 132 -8.46 -8.95 0.64
C THR A 132 -8.37 -8.31 2.02
N SER A 133 -7.16 -8.05 2.51
CA SER A 133 -6.91 -7.60 3.87
C SER A 133 -5.91 -6.45 3.96
N TYR A 134 -5.97 -5.73 5.07
CA TYR A 134 -4.92 -4.83 5.54
C TYR A 134 -4.01 -5.60 6.49
N PHE A 135 -2.75 -5.77 6.10
CA PHE A 135 -1.76 -6.54 6.84
C PHE A 135 -0.79 -5.59 7.56
N LEU A 136 -1.15 -5.18 8.78
CA LEU A 136 -0.50 -4.11 9.53
C LEU A 136 0.58 -4.69 10.46
N ILE A 137 1.71 -5.08 9.87
CA ILE A 137 2.82 -5.74 10.59
C ILE A 137 3.91 -4.74 10.99
N SER A 138 4.57 -5.04 12.10
CA SER A 138 5.76 -4.38 12.60
C SER A 138 6.75 -5.43 13.12
N PHE A 139 8.04 -5.20 12.88
CA PHE A 139 9.15 -5.97 13.46
C PHE A 139 10.38 -5.07 13.58
N ASN A 140 11.31 -5.46 14.43
CA ASN A 140 12.58 -4.77 14.60
C ASN A 140 13.67 -5.81 14.83
N ILE A 141 14.41 -6.13 13.78
CA ILE A 141 15.52 -7.08 13.84
C ILE A 141 16.77 -6.33 14.30
N ASN A 142 17.06 -5.19 13.68
CA ASN A 142 18.19 -4.34 14.02
C ASN A 142 17.92 -2.87 13.57
N PRO A 143 18.78 -1.89 13.90
CA PRO A 143 18.54 -0.48 13.57
C PRO A 143 18.40 -0.15 12.08
N THR A 144 18.90 -1.04 11.21
CA THR A 144 18.86 -0.95 9.75
C THR A 144 17.95 -2.01 9.11
N CYS A 145 17.12 -2.72 9.88
CA CYS A 145 16.15 -3.68 9.38
C CYS A 145 14.92 -3.70 10.29
N LYS A 146 13.95 -2.82 10.00
CA LYS A 146 12.73 -2.69 10.79
C LYS A 146 11.55 -2.15 9.99
N VAL A 147 10.35 -2.58 10.40
CA VAL A 147 9.07 -2.06 9.95
C VAL A 147 8.25 -1.63 11.17
N THR A 148 7.66 -0.44 11.10
CA THR A 148 6.69 0.05 12.07
C THR A 148 5.43 0.47 11.33
N THR A 149 4.27 -0.04 11.73
CA THR A 149 2.97 0.26 11.10
C THR A 149 1.93 0.57 12.18
N LYS A 150 1.13 1.61 11.97
CA LYS A 150 -0.01 1.91 12.85
C LYS A 150 -1.03 0.76 12.80
N LYS A 151 -1.63 0.43 13.95
CA LYS A 151 -2.57 -0.71 14.09
C LYS A 151 -4.00 -0.40 13.63
N ASN A 152 -4.31 0.85 13.32
CA ASN A 152 -5.65 1.30 12.95
C ASN A 152 -5.58 2.10 11.66
N ILE A 153 -6.42 1.73 10.71
CA ILE A 153 -6.58 2.42 9.43
C ILE A 153 -7.08 3.84 9.69
N PRO A 154 -6.45 4.88 9.11
CA PRO A 154 -6.92 6.25 9.26
C PRO A 154 -8.29 6.41 8.59
N GLN A 155 -9.09 7.34 9.12
CA GLN A 155 -10.28 7.76 8.40
C GLN A 155 -9.87 8.55 7.14
N PRO A 156 -10.63 8.45 6.04
CA PRO A 156 -10.41 9.28 4.86
C PRO A 156 -10.41 10.76 5.25
N SER A 157 -9.40 11.50 4.80
CA SER A 157 -9.32 12.95 5.02
C SER A 157 -10.42 13.64 4.23
N LYS A 158 -11.09 14.64 4.85
CA LYS A 158 -12.01 15.56 4.15
C LYS A 158 -11.31 16.77 3.55
N LYS A 159 -10.00 16.90 3.73
CA LYS A 159 -9.22 18.03 3.25
C LYS A 159 -9.13 18.01 1.72
N LYS A 160 -9.08 19.21 1.13
CA LYS A 160 -8.78 19.37 -0.29
C LYS A 160 -7.30 19.10 -0.56
N VAL A 161 -6.94 18.93 -1.83
CA VAL A 161 -5.57 18.60 -2.26
C VAL A 161 -4.60 19.72 -1.89
N GLU A 162 -5.04 20.97 -1.94
CA GLU A 162 -4.25 22.18 -1.67
C GLU A 162 -3.90 22.34 -0.17
N GLU A 163 -4.68 21.73 0.71
CA GLU A 163 -4.49 21.77 2.17
C GLU A 163 -3.69 20.57 2.71
N ASP A 164 -3.12 19.78 1.81
CA ASP A 164 -2.42 18.56 2.17
C ASP A 164 -1.09 18.84 2.86
N ASP A 165 -0.87 18.08 3.94
CA ASP A 165 0.41 18.03 4.64
C ASP A 165 0.95 16.60 4.52
N VAL A 166 1.72 16.37 3.45
CA VAL A 166 2.34 15.08 3.14
C VAL A 166 3.11 14.54 4.36
N ASN A 167 3.83 15.41 5.08
CA ASN A 167 4.68 15.00 6.20
C ASN A 167 3.88 14.43 7.38
N LYS A 168 2.62 14.83 7.56
CA LYS A 168 1.70 14.22 8.54
C LYS A 168 1.14 12.89 8.04
N ARG A 169 0.75 12.85 6.76
CA ARG A 169 0.15 11.67 6.11
C ARG A 169 1.10 10.47 6.07
N ILE A 170 2.39 10.68 5.78
CA ILE A 170 3.41 9.62 5.62
C ILE A 170 3.87 8.95 6.93
N GLN A 171 3.20 9.23 8.05
CA GLN A 171 3.55 8.66 9.36
C GLN A 171 2.77 7.38 9.69
N PHE A 172 2.14 6.75 8.70
CA PHE A 172 1.32 5.57 8.92
C PHE A 172 2.17 4.31 9.04
N CYS A 173 3.13 4.14 8.12
CA CYS A 173 4.09 3.05 8.12
C CYS A 173 5.51 3.59 7.88
N THR A 174 6.50 2.91 8.43
CA THR A 174 7.91 3.27 8.28
C THR A 174 8.74 2.00 8.12
N GLY A 175 9.53 1.95 7.07
CA GLY A 175 10.53 0.91 6.84
C GLY A 175 11.93 1.49 6.92
N VAL A 176 12.87 0.73 7.46
CA VAL A 176 14.28 1.08 7.46
C VAL A 176 15.08 -0.12 6.98
N ILE A 177 15.92 0.12 5.98
CA ILE A 177 16.88 -0.83 5.41
C ILE A 177 18.30 -0.21 5.44
N GLU A 178 19.33 -1.04 5.34
CA GLU A 178 20.71 -0.59 5.17
C GLU A 178 20.90 0.15 3.83
N ASN A 179 21.76 1.16 3.79
CA ASN A 179 22.07 1.90 2.57
C ASN A 179 23.17 1.21 1.75
N THR A 180 22.78 0.23 0.96
CA THR A 180 23.63 -0.43 -0.05
C THR A 180 23.10 -0.16 -1.46
N ASP A 181 23.95 -0.28 -2.48
CA ASP A 181 23.54 -0.05 -3.87
C ASP A 181 22.40 -0.98 -4.32
N ASP A 182 22.42 -2.23 -3.87
CA ASP A 182 21.38 -3.21 -4.19
C ASP A 182 20.05 -2.85 -3.51
N ASN A 183 20.09 -2.37 -2.26
CA ASN A 183 18.91 -1.88 -1.57
C ASN A 183 18.37 -0.59 -2.21
N VAL A 184 19.22 0.30 -2.69
CA VAL A 184 18.79 1.47 -3.47
C VAL A 184 18.08 1.03 -4.74
N LYS A 185 18.68 0.12 -5.53
CA LYS A 185 18.06 -0.40 -6.76
C LYS A 185 16.71 -1.08 -6.49
N LEU A 186 16.63 -1.88 -5.43
CA LEU A 186 15.40 -2.52 -4.98
C LEU A 186 14.32 -1.49 -4.67
N VAL A 187 14.63 -0.50 -3.83
CA VAL A 187 13.68 0.56 -3.45
C VAL A 187 13.19 1.31 -4.68
N ILE A 188 14.09 1.79 -5.54
CA ILE A 188 13.70 2.55 -6.74
C ILE A 188 12.85 1.67 -7.68
N GLY A 189 13.24 0.42 -7.91
CA GLY A 189 12.50 -0.50 -8.80
C GLY A 189 11.09 -0.85 -8.31
N LEU A 190 10.88 -0.91 -6.99
CA LEU A 190 9.57 -1.17 -6.40
C LEU A 190 8.70 0.10 -6.32
N THR A 191 9.32 1.26 -6.06
CA THR A 191 8.59 2.47 -5.67
C THR A 191 8.44 3.51 -6.77
N LEU A 192 9.29 3.55 -7.79
CA LEU A 192 9.19 4.51 -8.90
C LEU A 192 9.77 3.94 -10.20
N PRO A 193 9.20 2.83 -10.72
CA PRO A 193 9.66 2.24 -11.98
C PRO A 193 9.47 3.19 -13.18
N ASP A 194 8.44 4.03 -13.15
CA ASP A 194 8.01 4.91 -14.25
C ASP A 194 8.74 6.25 -14.30
N LEU A 195 9.39 6.64 -13.20
CA LEU A 195 10.09 7.92 -13.05
C LEU A 195 11.58 7.74 -12.75
N LYS A 196 12.12 6.52 -12.99
CA LYS A 196 13.53 6.21 -12.75
C LYS A 196 14.49 7.10 -13.55
N SER A 197 14.10 7.49 -14.77
CA SER A 197 14.87 8.39 -15.65
C SER A 197 14.96 9.83 -15.11
N GLU A 198 14.01 10.23 -14.28
CA GLU A 198 13.92 11.59 -13.74
C GLU A 198 14.76 11.76 -12.47
N LEU A 199 15.41 10.70 -11.98
CA LEU A 199 16.23 10.77 -10.78
C LEU A 199 17.63 11.26 -11.11
N PRO A 200 18.16 12.26 -10.38
CA PRO A 200 19.57 12.61 -10.46
C PRO A 200 20.42 11.46 -9.91
N GLU A 201 21.70 11.39 -10.32
CA GLU A 201 22.65 10.38 -9.83
C GLU A 201 22.76 10.39 -8.30
N LYS A 202 22.68 11.59 -7.70
CA LYS A 202 22.73 11.80 -6.26
C LYS A 202 21.48 12.54 -5.82
N TRP A 203 20.71 11.91 -4.95
CA TRP A 203 19.56 12.49 -4.26
C TRP A 203 19.61 12.19 -2.76
N LYS A 204 19.10 13.06 -1.90
CA LYS A 204 18.97 12.76 -0.45
C LYS A 204 17.55 12.34 -0.10
N THR A 205 16.57 13.01 -0.67
CA THR A 205 15.15 12.79 -0.38
C THR A 205 14.34 12.72 -1.67
N ILE A 206 13.43 11.74 -1.72
CA ILE A 206 12.40 11.63 -2.75
C ILE A 206 11.04 11.64 -2.05
N VAL A 207 10.13 12.50 -2.47
CA VAL A 207 8.73 12.47 -2.04
C VAL A 207 7.86 12.12 -3.24
N ILE A 208 7.11 11.03 -3.13
CA ILE A 208 6.18 10.53 -4.14
C ILE A 208 4.75 10.84 -3.70
N LYS A 209 3.98 11.50 -4.55
CA LYS A 209 2.57 11.83 -4.32
C LYS A 209 1.74 11.17 -5.43
N ASN A 210 0.69 10.47 -5.03
CA ASN A 210 -0.28 9.87 -5.93
C ASN A 210 -1.61 10.56 -5.69
N ASN A 211 -2.17 11.20 -6.71
CA ASN A 211 -3.46 11.86 -6.65
C ASN A 211 -4.36 11.34 -7.76
N TYR A 212 -5.67 11.43 -7.58
CA TYR A 212 -6.65 10.90 -8.52
C TYR A 212 -7.68 11.96 -8.87
N ARG A 213 -8.07 12.01 -10.15
CA ARG A 213 -9.29 12.67 -10.60
C ARG A 213 -10.22 11.61 -11.18
N ILE A 214 -11.34 11.38 -10.52
CA ILE A 214 -12.37 10.43 -10.97
C ILE A 214 -13.38 11.19 -11.83
N ASN A 215 -13.45 10.85 -13.10
CA ASN A 215 -14.30 11.50 -14.10
C ASN A 215 -15.65 10.77 -14.23
N GLU A 216 -15.60 9.43 -14.22
CA GLU A 216 -16.76 8.58 -14.50
C GLU A 216 -16.84 7.41 -13.51
N ILE A 217 -18.06 7.01 -13.19
CA ILE A 217 -18.38 5.83 -12.40
C ILE A 217 -19.35 4.99 -13.21
N ILE A 218 -18.95 3.78 -13.59
CA ILE A 218 -19.76 2.83 -14.33
C ILE A 218 -20.43 1.89 -13.34
N LEU A 219 -21.75 1.88 -13.32
CA LEU A 219 -22.53 0.99 -12.47
C LEU A 219 -22.69 -0.39 -13.13
N PRO A 220 -22.72 -1.49 -12.36
CA PRO A 220 -23.02 -2.81 -12.91
C PRO A 220 -24.51 -2.87 -13.32
N GLU A 221 -24.77 -3.48 -14.47
CA GLU A 221 -26.12 -3.49 -15.10
C GLU A 221 -27.11 -4.44 -14.39
N ASN A 222 -26.64 -5.43 -13.61
CA ASN A 222 -27.47 -6.53 -13.07
C ASN A 222 -27.40 -6.72 -11.55
N VAL A 223 -27.41 -5.64 -10.77
CA VAL A 223 -27.27 -5.73 -9.29
C VAL A 223 -28.30 -4.85 -8.61
N ASP A 224 -29.41 -5.35 -8.10
CA ASP A 224 -30.46 -4.45 -7.56
C ASP A 224 -30.11 -3.76 -6.23
N ASN A 225 -29.22 -4.38 -5.44
CA ASN A 225 -28.79 -3.82 -4.16
C ASN A 225 -27.87 -2.61 -4.35
N TRP A 226 -28.32 -1.41 -3.99
CA TRP A 226 -27.56 -0.16 -4.11
C TRP A 226 -26.19 -0.19 -3.42
N GLY A 227 -26.07 -0.81 -2.25
CA GLY A 227 -24.80 -0.96 -1.55
C GLY A 227 -23.81 -1.79 -2.36
N LEU A 228 -24.29 -2.89 -2.94
CA LEU A 228 -23.50 -3.76 -3.78
C LEU A 228 -23.18 -3.11 -5.14
N LYS A 229 -24.11 -2.36 -5.76
CA LYS A 229 -23.86 -1.54 -6.96
C LYS A 229 -22.67 -0.61 -6.73
N ARG A 230 -22.65 0.10 -5.60
CA ARG A 230 -21.57 1.02 -5.25
C ARG A 230 -20.23 0.29 -5.09
N ILE A 231 -20.23 -0.85 -4.41
CA ILE A 231 -19.01 -1.64 -4.19
C ILE A 231 -18.48 -2.15 -5.54
N LEU A 232 -19.34 -2.61 -6.44
CA LEU A 232 -18.96 -3.22 -7.73
C LEU A 232 -18.73 -2.22 -8.86
N ALA A 233 -19.11 -0.94 -8.71
CA ALA A 233 -18.95 0.06 -9.75
C ALA A 233 -17.48 0.23 -10.20
N ILE A 234 -17.23 0.61 -11.44
CA ILE A 234 -15.87 0.81 -11.96
C ILE A 234 -15.58 2.31 -12.05
N ARG A 235 -14.37 2.72 -11.71
CA ARG A 235 -13.94 4.12 -11.68
C ARG A 235 -13.03 4.37 -12.87
N LYS A 236 -13.36 5.40 -13.64
CA LYS A 236 -12.49 5.89 -14.72
C LYS A 236 -12.02 7.30 -14.39
N GLY A 237 -10.75 7.56 -14.66
CA GLY A 237 -10.14 8.81 -14.24
C GLY A 237 -8.72 9.02 -14.73
N ILE A 238 -8.07 9.99 -14.11
CA ILE A 238 -6.66 10.33 -14.31
C ILE A 238 -5.94 10.14 -12.99
N PHE A 239 -4.83 9.40 -13.04
CA PHE A 239 -3.89 9.20 -11.97
C PHE A 239 -2.70 10.13 -12.19
N PHE A 240 -2.50 11.06 -11.26
CA PHE A 240 -1.38 12.00 -11.21
C PHE A 240 -0.33 11.45 -10.27
N ARG A 241 0.87 11.19 -10.79
CA ARG A 241 2.00 10.72 -10.01
C ARG A 241 3.12 11.74 -10.11
N SER A 242 3.42 12.38 -8.99
CA SER A 242 4.51 13.35 -8.91
C SER A 242 5.61 12.90 -7.97
N ILE A 243 6.83 13.30 -8.31
CA ILE A 243 8.01 13.18 -7.48
C ILE A 243 8.58 14.57 -7.19
N GLU A 244 9.10 14.71 -5.99
CA GLU A 244 9.85 15.87 -5.54
C GLU A 244 11.21 15.35 -5.04
N VAL A 245 12.28 15.66 -5.77
CA VAL A 245 13.64 15.20 -5.49
C VAL A 245 14.51 16.39 -5.15
N ASP A 246 14.93 16.50 -3.89
CA ASP A 246 15.75 17.62 -3.40
C ASP A 246 15.27 19.02 -3.87
N ASN A 247 13.93 19.19 -3.92
CA ASN A 247 13.15 20.37 -4.35
C ASN A 247 12.90 20.51 -5.86
N GLU A 248 13.35 19.58 -6.70
CA GLU A 248 12.95 19.52 -8.12
C GLU A 248 11.69 18.68 -8.29
N PHE A 249 10.75 19.17 -9.10
CA PHE A 249 9.43 18.57 -9.27
C PHE A 249 9.25 17.98 -10.67
N SER A 250 8.72 16.75 -10.73
CA SER A 250 8.29 16.10 -11.97
C SER A 250 6.94 15.42 -11.75
N GLU A 251 6.08 15.42 -12.77
CA GLU A 251 4.75 14.80 -12.73
C GLU A 251 4.46 14.04 -14.03
N LYS A 252 3.86 12.87 -13.89
CA LYS A 252 3.25 12.09 -14.99
C LYS A 252 1.79 11.85 -14.73
N GLN A 253 1.02 11.74 -15.81
CA GLN A 253 -0.41 11.51 -15.78
C GLN A 253 -0.78 10.26 -16.57
N TYR A 254 -1.67 9.46 -15.99
CA TYR A 254 -2.10 8.19 -16.58
C TYR A 254 -3.62 8.10 -16.53
N SER A 255 -4.28 7.96 -17.69
CA SER A 255 -5.70 7.60 -17.73
C SER A 255 -5.86 6.17 -17.23
N PHE A 256 -6.88 5.90 -16.40
CA PHE A 256 -7.10 4.56 -15.84
C PHE A 256 -8.57 4.17 -15.76
N THR A 257 -8.81 2.86 -15.67
CA THR A 257 -10.09 2.19 -15.41
C THR A 257 -9.87 1.12 -14.34
N ALA A 258 -10.43 1.29 -13.13
CA ALA A 258 -10.16 0.44 -11.97
C ALA A 258 -11.30 0.33 -10.95
#